data_AF-C9YAH0-F1
#
_entry.id   AF-C9YAH0-F1
#
_cell.length_a   1.000
_cell.length_b   1.000
_cell.length_c   1.000
_cell.angle_alpha   90.00
_cell.angle_beta   90.00
_cell.angle_gamma   90.00
#
_symmetry.space_group_name_H-M   'P 1'
#
loop_
_entity.id
_entity.type
_entity.pdbx_description
1 polymer ?
#
loop_
_entity_poly.entity_id
_entity_poly.type
_entity_poly.pdbx_seq_one_letter_code
_entity_poly.pdbx_strand_id
1 'polypeptide(L)'
;MTDADWLHGGTPDKIIETLNQGRIGQMPPMAAAVGTADDVKNVANYVLSLSGSPNDSVRAALGKPKFAACAACHGADGKGNQALGAPNLTDDIWLHGYGENAIIAMVNNGKVNQMPAQAQKLSPAQIKVLASYVWGFSNTGAAK
;
A
#
# COMPACT_ATOMS: atom_id res chain seq x y z
N MET A 1 -8.48 -4.34 -6.52
CA MET A 1 -8.42 -4.90 -7.91
C MET A 1 -9.53 -4.37 -8.80
N THR A 2 -10.68 -3.98 -8.25
CA THR A 2 -11.74 -3.27 -8.99
C THR A 2 -11.57 -1.75 -8.98
N ASP A 3 -10.67 -1.26 -8.13
CA ASP A 3 -10.22 0.12 -8.02
C ASP A 3 -9.04 0.39 -8.97
N ALA A 4 -8.72 1.67 -9.14
CA ALA A 4 -7.60 2.13 -9.95
C ALA A 4 -6.29 2.28 -9.14
N ASP A 5 -6.27 1.87 -7.86
CA ASP A 5 -5.06 1.88 -7.03
C ASP A 5 -4.25 0.60 -7.22
N TRP A 6 -2.99 0.79 -7.62
CA TRP A 6 -2.09 -0.28 -8.00
C TRP A 6 -0.75 -0.15 -7.27
N LEU A 7 -0.53 -1.02 -6.29
CA LEU A 7 0.72 -1.06 -5.52
C LEU A 7 1.97 -1.32 -6.36
N HIS A 8 1.87 -2.06 -7.46
CA HIS A 8 3.01 -2.40 -8.32
C HIS A 8 2.86 -1.91 -9.77
N GLY A 9 1.96 -0.95 -9.99
CA GLY A 9 1.60 -0.44 -11.31
C GLY A 9 0.48 -1.23 -12.00
N GLY A 10 -0.43 -0.51 -12.65
CA GLY A 10 -1.64 -1.07 -13.29
C GLY A 10 -1.55 -1.25 -14.80
N THR A 11 -0.38 -1.07 -15.41
CA THR A 11 -0.22 -1.32 -16.85
C THR A 11 -0.30 -2.83 -17.14
N PRO A 12 -0.77 -3.25 -18.33
CA PRO A 12 -0.84 -4.66 -18.69
C PRO A 12 0.50 -5.39 -18.47
N ASP A 13 1.62 -4.77 -18.83
CA ASP A 13 2.95 -5.35 -18.63
C ASP A 13 3.29 -5.56 -17.15
N LYS A 14 2.92 -4.61 -16.27
CA LYS A 14 3.16 -4.74 -14.82
C LYS A 14 2.28 -5.79 -14.16
N ILE A 15 1.06 -5.96 -14.64
CA ILE A 15 0.17 -7.04 -14.21
C ILE A 15 0.75 -8.39 -14.65
N ILE A 16 1.20 -8.51 -15.90
CA ILE A 16 1.85 -9.73 -16.42
C ILE A 16 3.13 -10.04 -15.63
N GLU A 17 3.96 -9.04 -15.34
CA GLU A 17 5.17 -9.21 -14.52
C GLU A 17 4.83 -9.75 -13.12
N THR A 18 3.83 -9.15 -12.47
CA THR A 18 3.32 -9.59 -11.16
C THR A 18 2.79 -11.02 -11.20
N LEU A 19 2.01 -11.39 -12.22
CA LEU A 19 1.49 -12.75 -12.35
C LEU A 19 2.60 -13.78 -12.61
N ASN A 20 3.63 -13.42 -13.39
CA ASN A 20 4.73 -14.32 -13.68
C ASN A 20 5.63 -14.53 -12.47
N GLN A 21 6.11 -13.44 -11.87
CA GLN A 21 7.18 -13.47 -10.87
C GLN A 21 6.66 -13.47 -9.43
N GLY A 22 5.38 -13.16 -9.24
CA GLY A 22 4.86 -12.84 -7.92
C GLY A 22 5.32 -11.46 -7.44
N ARG A 23 4.85 -11.08 -6.25
CA ARG A 23 5.28 -9.87 -5.54
C ARG A 23 5.37 -10.16 -4.06
N ILE A 24 6.33 -9.52 -3.41
CA ILE A 24 6.45 -9.49 -1.96
C ILE A 24 6.45 -8.02 -1.55
N GLY A 25 5.37 -7.59 -0.90
CA GLY A 25 5.31 -6.29 -0.23
C GLY A 25 5.71 -6.48 1.22
N GLN A 26 6.71 -5.75 1.69
CA GLN A 26 7.20 -5.85 3.05
C GLN A 26 7.23 -4.48 3.71
N MET A 27 6.39 -4.33 4.74
CA MET A 27 6.49 -3.26 5.71
C MET A 27 7.14 -3.84 6.97
N PRO A 28 8.37 -3.47 7.34
CA PRO A 28 8.98 -3.92 8.59
C PRO A 28 8.26 -3.31 9.81
N PRO A 29 8.43 -3.89 11.01
CA PRO A 29 8.07 -3.21 12.25
C PRO A 29 8.79 -1.87 12.38
N MET A 30 8.04 -0.78 12.55
CA MET A 30 8.56 0.59 12.57
C MET A 30 8.49 1.25 13.95
N ALA A 31 7.89 0.60 14.96
CA ALA A 31 7.75 1.17 16.31
C ALA A 31 9.08 1.70 16.89
N ALA A 32 10.17 0.93 16.76
CA ALA A 32 11.49 1.34 17.25
C ALA A 32 12.06 2.56 16.51
N ALA A 33 11.75 2.71 15.22
CA ALA A 33 12.18 3.87 14.42
C ALA A 33 11.35 5.13 14.73
N VAL A 34 10.09 4.95 15.15
CA VAL A 34 9.17 6.05 15.52
C VAL A 34 9.44 6.56 16.94
N GLY A 35 9.72 5.65 17.88
CA GLY A 35 10.06 5.96 19.27
C GLY A 35 9.12 5.29 20.26
N THR A 36 8.35 6.09 21.00
CA THR A 36 7.45 5.62 22.06
C THR A 36 6.11 5.13 21.52
N ALA A 37 5.34 4.40 22.35
CA ALA A 37 3.98 4.00 22.00
C ALA A 37 3.06 5.21 21.71
N ASP A 38 3.29 6.35 22.37
CA ASP A 38 2.57 7.58 22.07
C ASP A 38 3.03 8.22 20.77
N ASP A 39 4.32 8.12 20.41
CA ASP A 39 4.79 8.54 19.08
C ASP A 39 4.14 7.71 17.97
N VAL A 40 3.91 6.41 18.21
CA VAL A 40 3.19 5.53 17.27
C VAL A 40 1.74 6.00 17.09
N LYS A 41 1.04 6.40 18.15
CA LYS A 41 -0.29 7.02 18.04
C LYS A 41 -0.24 8.36 17.29
N ASN A 42 0.79 9.16 17.55
CA ASN A 42 0.96 10.45 16.89
C ASN A 42 1.14 10.28 15.38
N VAL A 43 2.04 9.39 14.95
CA VAL A 43 2.23 9.13 13.52
C VAL A 43 1.01 8.46 12.90
N ALA A 44 0.26 7.62 13.64
CA ALA A 44 -0.99 7.04 13.16
C ALA A 44 -2.04 8.12 12.82
N ASN A 45 -2.20 9.12 13.70
CA ASN A 45 -3.09 10.26 13.45
C ASN A 45 -2.59 11.16 12.31
N TYR A 46 -1.27 11.30 12.15
CA TYR A 46 -0.73 11.99 10.98
C TYR A 46 -1.02 11.25 9.68
N VAL A 47 -0.88 9.93 9.66
CA VAL A 47 -1.22 9.11 8.49
C VAL A 47 -2.71 9.20 8.15
N LEU A 48 -3.60 9.21 9.16
CA LEU A 48 -5.03 9.46 8.93
C LEU A 48 -5.28 10.85 8.33
N SER A 49 -4.53 11.88 8.76
CA SER A 49 -4.72 13.21 8.21
C SER A 49 -4.27 13.35 6.75
N LEU A 50 -3.37 12.49 6.26
CA LEU A 50 -2.93 12.47 4.86
C LEU A 50 -4.05 12.12 3.88
N SER A 51 -4.98 11.25 4.28
CA SER A 51 -6.18 10.89 3.51
C SER A 51 -7.38 11.79 3.81
N GLY A 52 -7.23 12.78 4.70
CA GLY A 52 -8.37 13.59 5.18
C GLY A 52 -9.32 12.84 6.11
N SER A 53 -8.92 11.66 6.60
CA SER A 53 -9.69 10.86 7.54
C SER A 53 -9.82 11.56 8.90
N PRO A 54 -10.90 11.30 9.67
CA PRO A 54 -11.02 11.76 11.05
C PRO A 54 -9.79 11.40 11.88
N ASN A 55 -9.18 12.41 12.51
CA ASN A 55 -7.94 12.29 13.27
C ASN A 55 -7.91 13.30 14.43
N ASP A 56 -7.06 13.03 15.42
CA ASP A 56 -6.68 14.01 16.43
C ASP A 56 -5.62 14.96 15.86
N SER A 57 -6.02 16.21 15.62
CA SER A 57 -5.15 17.24 15.02
C SER A 57 -3.88 17.55 15.84
N VAL A 58 -3.94 17.44 17.17
CA VAL A 58 -2.77 17.67 18.03
C VAL A 58 -1.77 16.53 17.85
N ARG A 59 -2.28 15.30 17.85
CA ARG A 59 -1.45 14.11 17.57
C ARG A 59 -0.89 14.11 16.17
N ALA A 60 -1.67 14.50 15.17
CA ALA A 60 -1.21 14.61 13.79
C ALA A 60 -0.07 15.63 13.66
N ALA A 61 -0.16 16.79 14.33
CA ALA A 61 0.91 17.78 14.35
C ALA A 61 2.20 17.23 14.99
N LEU A 62 2.08 16.48 16.10
CA LEU A 62 3.21 15.82 16.77
C LEU A 62 3.77 14.64 15.96
N GLY A 63 2.94 13.97 15.16
CA GLY A 63 3.30 12.81 14.35
C GLY A 63 4.00 13.16 13.04
N LYS A 64 3.73 14.36 12.49
CA LYS A 64 4.35 14.85 11.26
C LYS A 64 5.88 14.70 11.21
N PRO A 65 6.66 15.14 12.21
CA PRO A 65 8.12 14.96 12.18
C PRO A 65 8.53 13.48 12.25
N LYS A 66 7.73 12.61 12.88
CA LYS A 66 8.01 11.17 12.99
C LYS A 66 7.81 10.43 11.67
N PHE A 67 6.97 10.96 10.78
CA PHE A 67 6.73 10.41 9.45
C PHE A 67 7.99 10.41 8.56
N ALA A 68 9.05 11.14 8.91
CA ALA A 68 10.33 11.08 8.21
C ALA A 68 10.88 9.65 8.08
N ALA A 69 10.63 8.78 9.08
CA ALA A 69 11.01 7.37 9.03
C ALA A 69 10.18 6.56 8.01
N CYS A 70 8.97 7.01 7.67
CA CYS A 70 8.05 6.37 6.73
C CYS A 70 8.31 6.84 5.29
N ALA A 71 8.80 8.06 5.13
CA ALA A 71 8.98 8.73 3.84
C ALA A 71 9.94 8.01 2.88
N ALA A 72 10.88 7.21 3.40
CA ALA A 72 11.80 6.42 2.60
C ALA A 72 11.09 5.41 1.69
N CYS A 73 9.94 4.88 2.14
CA CYS A 73 9.15 3.91 1.38
C CYS A 73 7.87 4.52 0.83
N HIS A 74 7.17 5.34 1.62
CA HIS A 74 5.87 5.90 1.25
C HIS A 74 5.96 7.27 0.57
N GLY A 75 7.16 7.81 0.36
CA GLY A 75 7.38 9.15 -0.16
C GLY A 75 7.16 10.23 0.89
N ALA A 76 7.74 11.41 0.67
CA ALA A 76 7.63 12.54 1.60
C ALA A 76 6.20 13.09 1.73
N ASP A 77 5.40 12.96 0.68
CA ASP A 77 3.99 13.31 0.64
C ASP A 77 3.05 12.13 0.91
N GLY A 78 3.59 10.94 1.22
CA GLY A 78 2.80 9.75 1.54
C GLY A 78 2.12 9.10 0.33
N LYS A 79 2.47 9.46 -0.91
CA LYS A 79 1.85 8.89 -2.12
C LYS A 79 2.20 7.44 -2.43
N GLY A 80 3.04 6.81 -1.61
CA GLY A 80 3.50 5.46 -1.84
C GLY A 80 4.64 5.38 -2.85
N ASN A 81 5.06 4.16 -3.13
CA ASN A 81 6.12 3.87 -4.09
C ASN A 81 5.86 2.54 -4.77
N GLN A 82 5.49 2.59 -6.05
CA GLN A 82 5.13 1.41 -6.82
C GLN A 82 6.29 0.43 -7.03
N ALA A 83 7.53 0.92 -7.04
CA ALA A 83 8.71 0.06 -7.17
C ALA A 83 8.89 -0.83 -5.93
N LEU A 84 8.46 -0.35 -4.76
CA LEU A 84 8.53 -1.08 -3.50
C LEU A 84 7.22 -1.80 -3.15
N GLY A 85 6.11 -1.51 -3.85
CA GLY A 85 4.79 -1.95 -3.41
C GLY A 85 4.25 -1.18 -2.21
N ALA A 86 4.84 -0.03 -1.89
CA ALA A 86 4.41 0.77 -0.76
C ALA A 86 3.10 1.49 -1.12
N PRO A 87 2.02 1.30 -0.34
CA PRO A 87 0.72 1.90 -0.63
C PRO A 87 0.75 3.42 -0.52
N ASN A 88 -0.15 4.04 -1.27
CA ASN A 88 -0.53 5.43 -1.09
C ASN A 88 -1.28 5.56 0.24
N LEU A 89 -0.85 6.51 1.07
CA LEU A 89 -1.46 6.80 2.38
C LEU A 89 -2.36 8.05 2.32
N THR A 90 -2.45 8.69 1.16
CA THR A 90 -3.23 9.92 0.93
C THR A 90 -4.61 9.64 0.34
N ASP A 91 -4.97 8.38 0.12
CA ASP A 91 -6.29 7.98 -0.37
C ASP A 91 -7.07 7.19 0.69
N ASP A 92 -8.31 6.86 0.33
CA ASP A 92 -9.25 6.15 1.21
C ASP A 92 -9.21 4.63 1.01
N ILE A 93 -8.13 4.08 0.42
CA ILE A 93 -8.04 2.66 0.05
C ILE A 93 -7.17 1.91 1.07
N TRP A 94 -7.83 1.17 1.96
CA TRP A 94 -7.17 0.46 3.06
C TRP A 94 -7.25 -1.07 2.89
N LEU A 95 -6.12 -1.71 2.60
CA LEU A 95 -6.05 -3.17 2.42
C LEU A 95 -6.10 -3.97 3.73
N HIS A 96 -5.61 -3.40 4.84
CA HIS A 96 -5.38 -4.13 6.10
C HIS A 96 -6.17 -3.56 7.27
N GLY A 97 -7.35 -3.00 6.98
CA GLY A 97 -8.19 -2.33 7.95
C GLY A 97 -7.91 -0.83 8.04
N TYR A 98 -8.91 -0.11 8.52
CA TYR A 98 -8.94 1.34 8.59
C TYR A 98 -8.97 1.82 10.05
N GLY A 99 -8.49 3.04 10.27
CA GLY A 99 -8.53 3.74 11.56
C GLY A 99 -7.24 3.61 12.37
N GLU A 100 -7.17 4.39 13.46
CA GLU A 100 -5.97 4.54 14.28
C GLU A 100 -5.41 3.20 14.75
N ASN A 101 -6.25 2.32 15.29
CA ASN A 101 -5.81 1.00 15.80
C ASN A 101 -5.20 0.12 14.70
N ALA A 102 -5.73 0.17 13.48
CA ALA A 102 -5.18 -0.59 12.36
C ALA A 102 -3.78 -0.08 11.99
N ILE A 103 -3.60 1.24 11.96
CA ILE A 103 -2.31 1.86 11.66
C ILE A 103 -1.30 1.60 12.78
N ILE A 104 -1.70 1.70 14.04
CA ILE A 104 -0.85 1.37 15.19
C ILE A 104 -0.38 -0.09 15.11
N ALA A 105 -1.31 -1.02 14.84
CA ALA A 105 -0.97 -2.43 14.69
C ALA A 105 0.01 -2.65 13.53
N MET A 106 -0.17 -1.94 12.42
CA MET A 106 0.71 -2.00 11.26
C MET A 106 2.11 -1.47 11.57
N VAL A 107 2.22 -0.33 12.25
CA VAL A 107 3.51 0.26 12.65
C VAL A 107 4.23 -0.63 13.67
N ASN A 108 3.50 -1.25 14.60
CA ASN A 108 4.09 -2.10 15.63
C ASN A 108 4.57 -3.45 15.10
N ASN A 109 3.77 -4.10 14.26
CA ASN A 109 4.01 -5.49 13.86
C ASN A 109 4.57 -5.62 12.45
N GLY A 110 4.49 -4.56 11.63
CA GLY A 110 4.74 -4.66 10.21
C GLY A 110 3.77 -5.59 9.49
N LYS A 111 4.03 -5.84 8.21
CA LYS A 111 3.26 -6.78 7.39
C LYS A 111 4.10 -7.27 6.22
N VAL A 112 4.04 -8.57 5.98
CA VAL A 112 4.49 -9.19 4.74
C VAL A 112 3.26 -9.63 3.95
N ASN A 113 3.09 -9.06 2.77
CA ASN A 113 2.08 -9.47 1.81
C ASN A 113 2.77 -10.21 0.67
N GLN A 114 2.24 -11.37 0.32
CA GLN A 114 2.80 -12.19 -0.75
C GLN A 114 1.72 -12.48 -1.79
N MET A 115 2.03 -12.13 -3.02
CA MET A 115 1.36 -12.63 -4.21
C MET A 115 2.29 -13.69 -4.83
N PRO A 116 1.96 -14.99 -4.76
CA PRO A 116 2.83 -16.03 -5.29
C PRO A 116 2.91 -15.98 -6.82
N ALA A 117 4.08 -16.33 -7.36
CA ALA A 117 4.28 -16.52 -8.79
C ALA A 117 3.30 -17.56 -9.36
N GLN A 118 2.68 -17.25 -10.49
CA GLN A 118 1.76 -18.16 -11.20
C GLN A 118 2.42 -18.83 -12.41
N ALA A 119 3.64 -18.47 -12.78
CA ALA A 119 4.36 -19.02 -13.94
C ALA A 119 4.55 -20.55 -13.90
N GLN A 120 4.57 -21.15 -12.71
CA GLN A 120 4.66 -22.61 -12.54
C GLN A 120 3.32 -23.34 -12.71
N LYS A 121 2.21 -22.59 -12.74
CA LYS A 121 0.84 -23.13 -12.80
C LYS A 121 0.12 -22.80 -14.10
N LEU A 122 0.48 -21.69 -14.75
CA LEU A 122 -0.18 -21.15 -15.92
C LEU A 122 0.81 -20.98 -17.07
N SER A 123 0.37 -21.31 -18.28
CA SER A 123 1.12 -21.00 -19.49
C SER A 123 1.22 -19.49 -19.73
N PRO A 124 2.21 -19.01 -20.51
CA PRO A 124 2.32 -17.59 -20.86
C PRO A 124 1.05 -17.02 -21.52
N ALA A 125 0.34 -17.83 -22.31
CA ALA A 125 -0.93 -17.43 -22.93
C ALA A 125 -2.04 -17.24 -21.88
N GLN A 126 -2.17 -18.18 -20.93
CA GLN A 126 -3.14 -18.07 -19.84
C GLN A 126 -2.85 -16.85 -18.95
N ILE A 127 -1.58 -16.55 -18.68
CA ILE A 127 -1.19 -15.36 -17.90
C ILE A 127 -1.61 -14.08 -18.61
N LYS A 128 -1.42 -13.99 -19.93
CA LYS A 128 -1.86 -12.82 -20.71
C LYS A 128 -3.38 -12.64 -20.67
N VAL A 129 -4.15 -13.72 -20.83
CA VAL A 129 -5.62 -13.67 -20.73
C VAL A 129 -6.06 -13.22 -19.34
N LEU A 130 -5.45 -13.78 -18.29
CA LEU A 130 -5.73 -13.38 -16.91
C LEU A 130 -5.36 -11.92 -16.64
N ALA A 131 -4.22 -11.46 -17.16
CA ALA A 131 -3.81 -10.07 -17.04
C ALA A 131 -4.83 -9.12 -17.68
N SER A 132 -5.31 -9.43 -18.88
CA SER A 132 -6.37 -8.65 -19.53
C SER A 132 -7.67 -8.65 -18.74
N TYR A 133 -8.06 -9.81 -18.19
CA TYR A 133 -9.26 -9.93 -17.36
C TYR A 133 -9.18 -9.06 -16.09
N VAL A 134 -8.05 -9.13 -15.38
CA VAL A 134 -7.77 -8.33 -14.19
C VAL A 134 -7.71 -6.84 -14.51
N TRP A 135 -7.02 -6.48 -15.60
CA TRP A 135 -6.93 -5.09 -16.06
C TRP A 135 -8.32 -4.52 -16.38
N GLY A 136 -9.20 -5.33 -16.98
CA GLY A 136 -10.57 -4.96 -17.31
C GLY A 136 -11.42 -4.53 -16.11
N PHE A 137 -11.19 -5.06 -14.91
CA PHE A 137 -11.93 -4.64 -13.72
C PHE A 137 -11.72 -3.19 -13.33
N SER A 138 -10.54 -2.63 -13.63
CA SER A 138 -10.18 -1.25 -13.32
C SER A 138 -10.28 -0.30 -14.53
N ASN A 139 -10.56 -0.83 -15.73
CA ASN A 139 -10.58 -0.08 -17.00
C ASN A 139 -11.84 -0.39 -17.84
N THR A 140 -12.99 -0.44 -17.18
CA THR A 140 -14.30 -0.80 -17.78
C THR A 140 -14.79 0.14 -18.89
N GLY A 141 -14.09 1.25 -19.17
CA GLY A 141 -14.38 2.18 -20.27
C GLY A 141 -13.77 1.81 -21.64
N ALA A 142 -12.88 0.82 -21.71
CA ALA A 142 -12.21 0.43 -22.97
C ALA A 142 -12.99 -0.61 -23.81
N ALA A 143 -14.10 -1.12 -23.29
CA ALA A 143 -14.98 -2.07 -23.98
C ALA A 143 -16.36 -1.45 -24.21
N LYS A 144 -16.43 -0.44 -25.08
CA LYS A 144 -17.64 -0.02 -25.79
C LYS A 144 -17.29 0.40 -27.21
#